data_AF-R7M313-F1
#
_entry.id   AF-R7M313-F1
#
_cell.length_a   1.000
_cell.length_b   1.000
_cell.length_c   1.000
_cell.angle_alpha   90.00
_cell.angle_beta   90.00
_cell.angle_gamma   90.00
#
_symmetry.space_group_name_H-M   'P 1'
#
loop_
_entity.id
_entity.type
_entity.pdbx_description
1 polymer ?
#
loop_
_entity_poly.entity_id
_entity_poly.type
_entity_poly.pdbx_seq_one_letter_code
_entity_poly.pdbx_strand_id
1 'polypeptide(L)' 'MFNPVILKKKHPYETEEGCLSLSGTRKTTRYREIQVEFQDMEFKKQKQTFKDFTAEIIQHEVDHLQGIVI' A
#
# COMPACT_ATOMS: atom_id res chain seq x y z
N MET A 1 5.69 -0.85 9.18
CA MET A 1 6.53 0.06 8.38
C MET A 1 6.34 1.46 8.92
N PHE A 2 7.40 2.13 9.34
CA PHE A 2 7.33 3.53 9.76
C PHE A 2 7.79 4.44 8.63
N ASN A 3 7.16 5.62 8.52
CA ASN A 3 7.47 6.63 7.52
C ASN A 3 7.57 6.07 6.08
N PRO A 4 6.59 5.28 5.60
CA PRO A 4 6.68 4.67 4.28
C PRO A 4 6.53 5.71 3.16
N VAL A 5 7.33 5.57 2.11
CA VAL A 5 7.24 6.35 0.87
C VAL A 5 7.25 5.38 -0.31
N ILE A 6 6.17 5.36 -1.09
CA ILE A 6 6.11 4.58 -2.33
C ILE A 6 6.89 5.32 -3.42
N LEU A 7 8.04 4.78 -3.81
CA LEU A 7 8.95 5.38 -4.78
C LEU A 7 8.59 5.06 -6.23
N LYS A 8 8.04 3.86 -6.48
CA LYS A 8 7.66 3.38 -7.83
C LYS A 8 6.42 2.52 -7.75
N LYS A 9 5.60 2.57 -8.80
CA LYS A 9 4.37 1.78 -8.98
C LYS A 9 4.37 1.20 -10.40
N LYS A 10 4.00 -0.08 -10.58
CA LYS A 10 3.92 -0.74 -11.89
C LYS A 10 2.73 -1.69 -11.99
N HIS A 11 2.29 -1.96 -13.22
CA HIS A 11 1.22 -2.91 -13.55
C HIS A 11 -0.10 -2.59 -12.83
N PRO A 12 -0.78 -1.50 -13.22
CA PRO A 12 -2.08 -1.16 -12.64
C PRO A 12 -3.11 -2.25 -12.94
N TYR A 13 -4.01 -2.51 -12.00
CA TYR A 13 -5.14 -3.43 -12.14
C TYR A 13 -6.30 -2.97 -11.26
N GLU A 14 -7.52 -3.32 -11.68
CA GLU A 14 -8.71 -3.14 -10.86
C GLU A 14 -8.83 -4.31 -9.87
N THR A 15 -9.22 -3.99 -8.64
CA THR A 15 -9.48 -4.94 -7.56
C THR A 15 -10.68 -4.46 -6.75
N GLU A 16 -11.09 -5.27 -5.77
CA GLU A 16 -12.13 -4.94 -4.82
C GLU A 16 -11.58 -5.15 -3.40
N GLU A 17 -11.64 -4.09 -2.59
CA GLU A 17 -11.07 -4.07 -1.24
C GLU A 17 -12.16 -3.86 -0.18
N GLY A 18 -11.94 -4.44 0.99
CA GLY A 18 -12.62 -4.08 2.22
C GLY A 18 -11.69 -3.26 3.13
N CYS A 19 -12.27 -2.47 4.03
CA CYS A 19 -11.52 -1.71 5.03
C CYS A 19 -12.22 -1.86 6.39
N LEU A 20 -11.49 -2.06 7.48
CA LEU A 20 -12.11 -2.14 8.82
C LEU A 20 -12.83 -0.84 9.22
N SER A 21 -12.48 0.29 8.60
CA SER A 21 -13.14 1.58 8.81
C SER A 21 -14.45 1.74 8.03
N LEU A 22 -14.79 0.81 7.14
CA LEU A 22 -15.96 0.89 6.27
C LEU A 22 -16.74 -0.43 6.23
N SER A 23 -18.05 -0.35 6.08
CA SER A 23 -18.84 -1.55 5.75
C SER A 23 -18.73 -1.89 4.26
N GLY A 24 -18.73 -3.19 3.96
CA GLY A 24 -18.72 -3.74 2.60
C GLY A 24 -17.39 -3.61 1.88
N THR A 25 -17.44 -3.80 0.57
CA THR A 25 -16.30 -3.74 -0.34
C THR A 25 -16.48 -2.64 -1.40
N ARG A 26 -15.37 -2.12 -1.94
CA ARG A 26 -15.36 -1.09 -2.97
C ARG A 26 -14.32 -1.42 -4.04
N LYS A 27 -14.63 -1.09 -5.29
CA LYS A 27 -13.68 -1.21 -6.39
C LYS A 27 -12.63 -0.11 -6.31
N THR A 28 -11.38 -0.46 -6.56
CA THR A 28 -10.27 0.49 -6.61
C THR A 28 -9.20 0.04 -7.61
N THR A 29 -8.29 0.95 -7.98
CA THR A 29 -7.14 0.64 -8.83
C THR A 29 -5.87 0.57 -8.00
N ARG A 30 -5.14 -0.54 -8.14
CA ARG A 30 -3.87 -0.79 -7.44
C ARG A 30 -2.79 -1.18 -8.42
N TYR A 31 -1.55 -1.19 -7.94
CA TYR A 31 -0.38 -1.57 -8.73
C TYR A 31 0.17 -2.90 -8.21
N ARG A 32 0.34 -3.89 -9.11
CA ARG A 32 0.82 -5.23 -8.70
C ARG A 32 2.25 -5.24 -8.19
N GLU A 33 3.03 -4.22 -8.49
CA GLU A 33 4.40 -4.08 -7.99
C GLU A 33 4.64 -2.65 -7.52
N ILE A 34 5.16 -2.51 -6.29
CA ILE A 34 5.58 -1.22 -5.73
C ILE A 34 6.98 -1.33 -5.13
N GLN A 35 7.76 -0.25 -5.21
CA GLN A 35 9.00 -0.11 -4.44
C GLN A 35 8.75 0.90 -3.33
N VAL A 36 9.06 0.53 -2.09
CA VAL A 36 8.79 1.33 -0.89
C VAL A 36 10.07 1.53 -0.11
N GLU A 37 10.32 2.78 0.29
CA GLU A 37 11.29 3.12 1.32
C GLU A 37 10.56 3.32 2.65
N PHE A 38 11.07 2.75 3.74
CA PHE A 38 10.45 2.85 5.07
C PHE A 38 11.49 2.59 6.17
N GLN A 39 11.08 2.70 7.42
CA GLN A 39 11.86 2.29 8.59
C GLN A 39 11.24 1.07 9.28
N ASP A 40 12.08 0.12 9.68
CA ASP A 40 11.66 -1.07 10.44
C ASP A 40 11.48 -0.77 11.94
N MET A 41 11.24 -1.81 12.74
CA MET A 41 11.03 -1.71 14.19
C MET A 41 12.24 -1.16 14.95
N GLU A 42 13.43 -1.22 14.36
CA GLU A 42 14.68 -0.66 14.91
C GLU A 42 14.98 0.73 14.31
N PHE A 43 14.02 1.33 13.59
CA PHE A 43 14.16 2.59 12.86
C PHE A 43 15.23 2.58 11.75
N LYS A 44 15.69 1.41 11.32
CA LYS A 44 16.67 1.29 10.23
C LYS A 44 15.95 1.47 8.89
N LYS A 45 16.59 2.21 7.98
CA LYS A 45 16.05 2.45 6.63
C LYS A 45 16.06 1.15 5.83
N GLN A 46 14.92 0.88 5.21
CA GLN A 46 14.67 -0.25 4.35
C GLN A 46 14.21 0.26 2.98
N LYS A 47 14.62 -0.43 1.92
CA LYS A 47 14.13 -0.20 0.55
C LYS A 47 13.84 -1.53 -0.12
N GLN A 48 12.56 -1.83 -0.31
CA GLN A 48 12.11 -3.15 -0.74
C GLN A 48 11.06 -3.05 -1.84
N THR A 49 10.98 -4.08 -2.68
CA THR A 49 9.93 -4.23 -3.69
C THR A 49 8.92 -5.26 -3.19
N PHE A 50 7.65 -4.88 -3.18
CA PHE A 50 6.53 -5.75 -2.81
C PHE A 50 5.66 -6.02 -4.03
N LYS A 51 5.02 -7.18 -4.04
CA LYS A 51 4.23 -7.66 -5.18
C LYS A 51 2.88 -8.20 -4.75
N ASP A 52 1.96 -8.23 -5.71
CA ASP A 52 0.64 -8.83 -5.64
C ASP A 52 -0.13 -8.35 -4.40
N PHE A 53 -0.73 -9.26 -3.63
CA PHE A 53 -1.58 -8.90 -2.50
C PHE A 53 -0.84 -8.11 -1.41
N THR A 54 0.44 -8.37 -1.19
CA THR A 54 1.25 -7.57 -0.26
C THR A 54 1.42 -6.14 -0.76
N ALA A 55 1.62 -5.94 -2.07
CA ALA A 55 1.66 -4.60 -2.64
C ALA A 55 0.32 -3.87 -2.49
N GLU A 56 -0.80 -4.58 -2.70
CA GLU A 56 -2.16 -4.06 -2.52
C GLU A 56 -2.39 -3.54 -1.10
N ILE A 57 -2.14 -4.36 -0.08
CA ILE A 57 -2.28 -3.98 1.33
C ILE A 57 -1.44 -2.75 1.65
N ILE A 58 -0.17 -2.73 1.21
CA ILE A 58 0.71 -1.61 1.53
C ILE A 58 0.19 -0.31 0.92
N GLN A 59 -0.33 -0.35 -0.31
CA GLN A 59 -0.94 0.83 -0.93
C GLN A 59 -2.17 1.31 -0.14
N HIS A 60 -3.02 0.38 0.31
CA HIS A 60 -4.17 0.69 1.16
C HIS A 60 -3.78 1.39 2.46
N GLU A 61 -2.85 0.79 3.21
CA GLU A 61 -2.43 1.35 4.49
C GLU A 61 -1.67 2.68 4.34
N VAL A 62 -0.93 2.87 3.23
CA VAL A 62 -0.26 4.15 2.95
C VAL A 62 -1.28 5.24 2.60
N ASP A 63 -2.34 4.92 1.85
CA ASP A 63 -3.41 5.88 1.55
C ASP A 63 -4.08 6.40 2.83
N HIS A 64 -4.29 5.53 3.82
CA HIS A 64 -4.80 5.94 5.13
C HIS A 64 -3.92 7.00 5.82
N LEU A 65 -2.59 6.90 5.69
CA LEU A 65 -1.67 7.91 6.23
C LEU A 65 -1.81 9.28 5.55
N GLN A 66 -2.42 9.32 4.38
CA GLN A 66 -2.68 10.54 3.60
C GLN A 66 -4.15 10.99 3.69
N GLY A 67 -4.96 10.34 4.53
CA GLY A 67 -6.39 10.63 4.66
C GLY A 67 -7.22 10.18 3.46
N ILE A 68 -6.68 9.30 2.61
CA ILE A 68 -7.37 8.72 1.47
C ILE A 68 -7.97 7.38 1.91
N VAL A 69 -9.24 7.15 1.57
CA VAL A 69 -9.95 5.91 1.84
C VAL A 69 -10.56 5.40 0.53
N ILE A 70 -10.56 4.08 0.35
CA ILE A 70 -11.16 3.39 -0.79
C ILE A 70 -12.65 3.67 -1.01
#